data_AF-W4VNF4-F1
#
_entry.id   AF-W4VNF4-F1
#
_cell.length_a   1.000
_cell.length_b   1.000
_cell.length_c   1.000
_cell.angle_alpha   90.00
_cell.angle_beta   90.00
_cell.angle_gamma   90.00
#
_symmetry.space_group_name_H-M   'P 1'
#
loop_
_entity.id
_entity.type
_entity.pdbx_description
1 polymer ?
#
loop_
_entity_poly.entity_id
_entity_poly.type
_entity_poly.pdbx_seq_one_letter_code
_entity_poly.pdbx_strand_id
1 'polypeptide(L)'
;MLENALLEYLKSLNKEKINLNSQYYWIANIESDGFVIKAHPVREEYQKSKKTISSVINFDIVRREISRLLKTGTLKRAEIEDQEKSRFILALLSCLPFVEVITTKQQTSLQIIEYKTNQLPEMNFNGTLKFLEEIQAGTHDPKRLPDIPEEAQRRSKSRARQGLRILGFLDDEFSIIEPQASKYELEKNKITFLQEMVLTSPYISMVYDLLQYLTSYTKKQKINYLKELGMKIVRNSKGDNLMVESVADYRTRNIISWLQDVQLIDEELNPTMTEEIRPLLQKVMDNYISAKRESTKDHKMGMLVRTELVEAFKQLEFLDNKYYEIKGSVGIGNWASVLG
;
A
#
# COMPACT_ATOMS: atom_id res chain seq x y z
N MET A 1 2.77 8.47 -18.24
CA MET A 1 1.71 9.06 -17.37
C MET A 1 2.03 8.67 -15.93
N LEU A 2 2.40 7.40 -15.75
CA LEU A 2 2.98 6.82 -14.54
C LEU A 2 4.03 7.69 -13.85
N GLU A 3 4.97 8.31 -14.58
CA GLU A 3 6.03 9.13 -14.00
C GLU A 3 5.51 10.32 -13.19
N ASN A 4 4.41 10.92 -13.64
CA ASN A 4 3.78 12.02 -12.91
C ASN A 4 3.09 11.50 -11.64
N ALA A 5 2.40 10.36 -11.72
CA ALA A 5 1.81 9.74 -10.54
C ALA A 5 2.88 9.36 -9.49
N LEU A 6 4.00 8.79 -9.92
CA LEU A 6 5.12 8.46 -9.06
C LEU A 6 5.81 9.71 -8.49
N LEU A 7 5.89 10.79 -9.26
CA LEU A 7 6.37 12.07 -8.73
C LEU A 7 5.42 12.63 -7.66
N GLU A 8 4.11 12.57 -7.86
CA GLU A 8 3.14 12.99 -6.84
C GLU A 8 3.21 12.13 -5.57
N TYR A 9 3.45 10.82 -5.72
CA TYR A 9 3.78 9.94 -4.59
C TYR A 9 5.04 10.44 -3.86
N LEU A 10 6.12 10.77 -4.58
CA LEU A 10 7.33 11.28 -3.92
C LEU A 10 7.12 12.65 -3.27
N LYS A 11 6.17 13.46 -3.77
CA LYS A 11 5.78 14.72 -3.14
C LYS A 11 4.96 14.52 -1.87
N SER A 12 4.24 13.40 -1.71
CA SER A 12 3.52 13.15 -0.46
C SER A 12 4.47 12.85 0.71
N LEU A 13 5.72 12.48 0.45
CA LEU A 13 6.79 12.31 1.45
C LEU A 13 7.30 13.66 2.03
N ASN A 14 6.50 14.72 1.93
CA ASN A 14 6.89 16.07 2.37
C ASN A 14 7.27 16.05 3.86
N LYS A 15 8.43 16.64 4.18
CA LYS A 15 9.01 16.66 5.54
C LYS A 15 9.41 15.31 6.09
N GLU A 16 9.49 14.27 5.26
CA GLU A 16 10.00 12.98 5.71
C GLU A 16 11.53 12.93 5.73
N LYS A 17 12.02 12.10 6.65
CA LYS A 17 13.42 11.75 6.80
C LYS A 17 13.71 10.55 5.90
N ILE A 18 14.51 10.77 4.87
CA ILE A 18 14.88 9.75 3.88
C ILE A 18 16.29 9.23 4.21
N ASN A 19 16.44 7.91 4.23
CA ASN A 19 17.68 7.23 4.63
C ASN A 19 18.28 6.48 3.45
N LEU A 20 19.58 6.65 3.22
CA LEU A 20 20.34 5.82 2.29
C LEU A 20 21.75 5.59 2.84
N ASN A 21 22.12 4.34 3.13
CA ASN A 21 23.44 3.94 3.61
C ASN A 21 23.99 4.83 4.73
N SER A 22 23.22 4.95 5.81
CA SER A 22 23.52 5.76 7.00
C SER A 22 23.58 7.27 6.78
N GLN A 23 23.27 7.78 5.58
CA GLN A 23 23.09 9.21 5.32
C GLN A 23 21.61 9.59 5.44
N TYR A 24 21.38 10.80 5.97
CA TYR A 24 20.06 11.35 6.23
C TYR A 24 19.79 12.56 5.35
N TYR A 25 18.68 12.49 4.63
CA TYR A 25 18.15 13.57 3.82
C TYR A 25 16.80 14.02 4.36
N TRP A 26 16.52 15.30 4.25
CA TRP A 26 15.24 15.89 4.65
C TRP A 26 14.68 16.69 3.48
N ILE A 27 13.44 16.41 3.10
CA ILE A 27 12.67 17.29 2.23
C ILE A 27 12.21 18.46 3.10
N ALA A 28 12.87 19.61 3.00
CA ALA A 28 12.57 20.77 3.83
C ALA A 28 11.30 21.48 3.36
N ASN A 29 11.10 21.53 2.05
CA ASN A 29 9.90 22.08 1.42
C ASN A 29 9.73 21.50 0.01
N ILE A 30 8.53 21.66 -0.53
CA ILE A 30 8.21 21.36 -1.93
C ILE A 30 7.76 22.66 -2.57
N GLU A 31 8.52 23.12 -3.56
CA GLU A 31 8.21 24.33 -4.32
C GLU A 31 7.50 23.97 -5.64
N SER A 32 7.13 24.98 -6.43
CA SER A 32 6.38 24.79 -7.67
C SER A 32 7.13 23.94 -8.71
N ASP A 33 8.47 23.93 -8.68
CA ASP A 33 9.32 23.30 -9.68
C ASP A 33 10.31 22.27 -9.10
N GLY A 34 10.37 22.09 -7.77
CA GLY A 34 11.34 21.17 -7.19
C GLY A 34 11.22 20.87 -5.70
N PHE A 35 12.04 19.90 -5.27
CA PHE A 35 12.24 19.57 -3.87
C PHE A 35 13.35 20.45 -3.28
N VAL A 36 13.06 21.15 -2.19
CA VAL A 36 14.08 21.86 -1.39
C VAL A 36 14.62 20.89 -0.37
N ILE A 37 15.91 20.55 -0.48
CA ILE A 37 16.53 19.50 0.33
C ILE A 37 17.50 20.08 1.34
N LYS A 38 17.54 19.49 2.53
CA LYS A 38 18.58 19.73 3.53
C LYS A 38 19.31 18.42 3.78
N ALA A 39 20.62 18.42 3.51
CA ALA A 39 21.49 17.29 3.83
C ALA A 39 22.16 17.52 5.18
N HIS A 40 22.05 16.55 6.09
CA HIS A 40 22.83 16.52 7.32
C HIS A 40 23.95 15.48 7.16
N PRO A 41 25.21 15.91 6.91
CA PRO A 41 26.33 14.98 6.88
C PRO A 41 26.56 14.39 8.28
N VAL A 42 26.85 13.08 8.33
CA VAL A 42 27.08 12.29 9.57
C VAL A 42 28.40 12.66 10.27
N ARG A 43 29.35 13.33 9.57
CA ARG A 43 30.69 13.60 10.12
C ARG A 43 30.63 14.70 11.20
N GLU A 44 31.15 14.40 12.39
CA GLU A 44 31.28 15.31 13.55
C GLU A 44 31.90 16.67 13.19
N GLU A 45 32.77 16.72 12.18
CA GLU A 45 33.39 17.96 11.68
C GLU A 45 32.38 18.95 11.10
N TYR A 46 31.26 18.49 10.51
CA TYR A 46 30.23 19.37 9.94
C TYR A 46 29.24 19.89 10.99
N GLN A 47 29.00 19.15 12.09
CA GLN A 47 28.16 19.62 13.19
C GLN A 47 28.75 20.90 13.83
N LYS A 48 30.08 21.05 13.83
CA LYS A 48 30.77 22.27 14.28
C LYS A 48 30.54 23.49 13.39
N SER A 49 30.17 23.30 12.12
CA SER A 49 30.01 24.41 11.15
C SER A 49 28.60 25.02 11.07
N LYS A 50 27.57 24.38 11.66
CA LYS A 50 26.14 24.75 11.54
C LYS A 50 25.67 25.05 10.10
N LYS A 51 26.41 24.66 9.06
CA LYS A 51 26.13 25.04 7.68
C LYS A 51 25.24 24.00 7.04
N THR A 52 23.92 24.22 7.14
CA THR A 52 22.95 23.46 6.35
C THR A 52 23.13 23.79 4.88
N ILE A 53 23.44 22.79 4.05
CA ILE A 53 23.45 22.96 2.61
C ILE A 53 22.03 22.73 2.13
N SER A 54 21.37 23.82 1.70
CA SER A 54 20.09 23.77 0.99
C SER A 54 20.36 23.68 -0.51
N SER A 55 19.72 22.73 -1.19
CA SER A 55 19.74 22.68 -2.65
C SER A 55 18.36 22.34 -3.19
N VAL A 56 18.10 22.68 -4.44
CA VAL A 56 16.82 22.40 -5.12
C VAL A 56 17.04 21.30 -6.16
N ILE A 57 16.14 20.32 -6.20
CA ILE A 57 16.09 19.31 -7.25
C ILE A 57 14.83 19.51 -8.05
N ASN A 58 15.00 19.86 -9.32
CA ASN A 58 13.89 20.12 -10.23
C ASN A 58 13.10 18.83 -10.52
N PHE A 59 11.78 18.94 -10.54
CA PHE A 59 10.89 17.82 -10.83
C PHE A 59 11.15 17.14 -12.18
N ASP A 60 11.62 17.87 -13.18
CA ASP A 60 11.94 17.29 -14.48
C ASP A 60 13.15 16.36 -14.42
N ILE A 61 14.14 16.65 -13.56
CA ILE A 61 15.25 15.73 -13.29
C ILE A 61 14.69 14.46 -12.64
N VAL A 62 13.84 14.60 -11.62
CA VAL A 62 13.24 13.45 -10.93
C VAL A 62 12.42 12.59 -11.90
N ARG A 63 11.60 13.20 -12.76
CA ARG A 63 10.83 12.49 -13.80
C ARG A 63 11.74 11.72 -14.75
N ARG A 64 12.82 12.33 -15.23
CA ARG A 64 13.79 11.66 -16.12
C ARG A 64 14.44 10.46 -15.45
N GLU A 65 14.80 10.57 -14.18
CA GLU A 65 15.41 9.46 -13.44
C GLU A 65 14.40 8.35 -13.11
N ILE A 66 13.12 8.69 -12.85
CA ILE A 66 12.03 7.69 -12.80
C ILE A 66 11.90 6.97 -14.14
N SER A 67 11.82 7.70 -15.26
CA SER A 67 11.73 7.10 -16.59
C SER A 67 12.92 6.20 -16.89
N ARG A 68 14.13 6.61 -16.49
CA ARG A 68 15.34 5.80 -16.64
C ARG A 68 15.21 4.49 -15.86
N LEU A 69 14.91 4.57 -14.56
CA LEU A 69 14.73 3.40 -13.70
C LEU A 69 13.67 2.43 -14.25
N LEU A 70 12.51 2.94 -14.67
CA LEU A 70 11.44 2.12 -15.26
C LEU A 70 11.81 1.49 -16.61
N LYS A 71 12.77 2.06 -17.34
CA LYS A 71 13.24 1.55 -18.63
C LYS A 71 14.31 0.48 -18.46
N THR A 72 15.23 0.68 -17.53
CA THR A 72 16.41 -0.19 -17.35
C THR A 72 16.22 -1.24 -16.25
N GLY A 73 15.22 -1.07 -15.38
CA GLY A 73 15.01 -1.92 -14.20
C GLY A 73 16.02 -1.67 -13.08
N THR A 74 17.07 -0.89 -13.32
CA THR A 74 18.14 -0.60 -12.38
C THR A 74 18.65 0.83 -12.57
N LEU A 75 19.11 1.47 -11.51
CA LEU A 75 19.70 2.81 -11.57
C LEU A 75 20.93 2.91 -10.69
N LYS A 76 22.10 3.16 -11.29
CA LYS A 76 23.35 3.35 -10.55
C LYS A 76 23.60 4.83 -10.30
N ARG A 77 24.27 5.13 -9.18
CA ARG A 77 24.66 6.51 -8.83
C ARG A 77 25.35 7.27 -9.98
N ALA A 78 26.27 6.60 -10.68
CA ALA A 78 27.07 7.19 -11.75
C ALA A 78 26.26 7.50 -13.02
N GLU A 79 25.04 7.00 -13.13
CA GLU A 79 24.16 7.18 -14.29
C GLU A 79 23.18 8.33 -14.12
N ILE A 80 23.09 8.90 -12.90
CA ILE A 80 22.21 10.03 -12.59
C ILE A 80 22.72 11.30 -13.27
N GLU A 81 21.82 12.07 -13.87
CA GLU A 81 22.16 13.30 -14.60
C GLU A 81 22.84 14.34 -13.68
N ASP A 82 22.25 14.60 -12.51
CA ASP A 82 22.81 15.52 -11.52
C ASP A 82 23.75 14.79 -10.54
N GLN A 83 25.04 14.76 -10.87
CA GLN A 83 26.06 14.08 -10.06
C GLN A 83 26.25 14.70 -8.67
N GLU A 84 26.00 15.99 -8.49
CA GLU A 84 26.08 16.64 -7.18
C GLU A 84 24.96 16.16 -6.25
N LYS A 85 23.76 15.96 -6.81
CA LYS A 85 22.55 15.58 -6.07
C LYS A 85 22.22 14.10 -6.18
N SER A 86 23.09 13.32 -6.83
CA SER A 86 22.86 11.92 -7.17
C SER A 86 22.49 11.05 -5.96
N ARG A 87 23.09 11.32 -4.79
CA ARG A 87 22.81 10.52 -3.59
C ARG A 87 21.42 10.79 -3.02
N PHE A 88 20.98 12.04 -3.04
CA PHE A 88 19.61 12.37 -2.66
C PHE A 88 18.64 11.77 -3.67
N ILE A 89 18.91 11.89 -4.98
CA ILE A 89 18.03 11.33 -6.01
C ILE A 89 17.89 9.82 -5.82
N LEU A 90 18.98 9.07 -5.57
CA LEU A 90 18.88 7.65 -5.21
C LEU A 90 18.04 7.43 -3.95
N ALA A 91 18.25 8.23 -2.91
CA ALA A 91 17.53 8.10 -1.66
C ALA A 91 16.02 8.35 -1.87
N LEU A 92 15.66 9.40 -2.61
CA LEU A 92 14.28 9.74 -2.94
C LEU A 92 13.61 8.61 -3.74
N LEU A 93 14.27 8.13 -4.80
CA LEU A 93 13.72 7.06 -5.64
C LEU A 93 13.64 5.71 -4.91
N SER A 94 14.46 5.49 -3.88
CA SER A 94 14.34 4.29 -3.02
C SER A 94 13.06 4.26 -2.17
N CYS A 95 12.35 5.38 -2.05
CA CYS A 95 11.06 5.42 -1.38
C CYS A 95 9.91 4.85 -2.23
N LEU A 96 10.11 4.62 -3.53
CA LEU A 96 9.08 4.00 -4.37
C LEU A 96 8.81 2.56 -3.91
N PRO A 97 7.54 2.12 -3.79
CA PRO A 97 7.18 0.87 -3.11
C PRO A 97 7.59 -0.42 -3.86
N PHE A 98 8.12 -0.27 -5.07
CA PHE A 98 8.60 -1.36 -5.92
C PHE A 98 10.10 -1.24 -6.20
N VAL A 99 10.85 -0.51 -5.36
CA VAL A 99 12.28 -0.29 -5.51
C VAL A 99 13.04 -0.81 -4.29
N GLU A 100 14.11 -1.55 -4.54
CA GLU A 100 15.05 -2.00 -3.52
C GLU A 100 16.42 -1.34 -3.71
N VAL A 101 17.14 -1.17 -2.60
CA VAL A 101 18.51 -0.63 -2.59
C VAL A 101 19.51 -1.78 -2.56
N ILE A 102 20.34 -1.85 -3.59
CA ILE A 102 21.44 -2.82 -3.68
C ILE A 102 22.76 -2.09 -3.36
N THR A 103 23.39 -2.51 -2.26
CA THR A 103 24.69 -1.98 -1.82
C THR A 103 25.77 -3.04 -1.97
N THR A 104 26.72 -2.80 -2.87
CA THR A 104 27.94 -3.59 -3.00
C THR A 104 29.12 -2.83 -2.37
N LYS A 105 30.28 -3.50 -2.18
CA LYS A 105 31.48 -2.91 -1.57
C LYS A 105 31.97 -1.60 -2.23
N GLN A 106 31.53 -1.31 -3.46
CA GLN A 106 31.99 -0.16 -4.24
C GLN A 106 30.86 0.76 -4.74
N GLN A 107 29.60 0.31 -4.75
CA GLN A 107 28.52 1.07 -5.39
C GLN A 107 27.14 0.82 -4.75
N THR A 108 26.36 1.89 -4.65
CA THR A 108 24.93 1.86 -4.34
C THR A 108 24.13 2.02 -5.64
N SER A 109 23.17 1.14 -5.85
CA SER A 109 22.22 1.19 -6.97
C SER A 109 20.81 0.88 -6.50
N LEU A 110 19.83 1.28 -7.30
CA LEU A 110 18.45 0.87 -7.15
C LEU A 110 18.13 -0.25 -8.13
N GLN A 111 17.23 -1.13 -7.73
CA GLN A 111 16.67 -2.17 -8.57
C GLN A 111 15.16 -2.21 -8.40
N ILE A 112 14.43 -2.43 -9.49
CA ILE A 112 13.00 -2.67 -9.44
C ILE A 112 12.76 -4.07 -8.88
N ILE A 113 11.87 -4.17 -7.89
CA ILE A 113 11.31 -5.42 -7.43
C ILE A 113 10.39 -5.94 -8.52
N GLU A 114 10.76 -7.08 -9.10
CA GLU A 114 10.00 -7.69 -10.19
C GLU A 114 9.05 -8.77 -9.69
N TYR A 115 7.87 -8.79 -10.27
CA TYR A 115 6.83 -9.77 -9.98
C TYR A 115 6.57 -10.64 -11.20
N LYS A 116 5.88 -11.77 -10.99
CA LYS A 116 5.49 -12.69 -12.06
C LYS A 116 3.98 -12.79 -12.18
N THR A 117 3.47 -13.05 -13.38
CA THR A 117 2.02 -13.16 -13.64
C THR A 117 1.32 -14.26 -12.83
N ASN A 118 2.05 -15.25 -12.30
CA ASN A 118 1.51 -16.27 -11.39
C ASN A 118 1.31 -15.77 -9.94
N GLN A 119 1.87 -14.60 -9.59
CA GLN A 119 1.69 -13.92 -8.29
C GLN A 119 0.52 -12.92 -8.30
N LEU A 120 -0.15 -12.73 -9.44
CA LEU A 120 -1.31 -11.85 -9.60
C LEU A 120 -2.58 -12.69 -9.81
N PRO A 121 -3.77 -12.23 -9.39
CA PRO A 121 -5.00 -13.00 -9.53
C PRO A 121 -5.42 -13.23 -10.99
N GLU A 122 -5.85 -14.46 -11.33
CA GLU A 122 -6.38 -14.82 -12.67
C GLU A 122 -7.90 -14.98 -12.68
N MET A 123 -8.56 -14.68 -11.56
CA MET A 123 -10.01 -14.75 -11.42
C MET A 123 -10.46 -13.62 -10.51
N ASN A 124 -11.72 -13.21 -10.63
CA ASN A 124 -12.34 -12.35 -9.63
C ASN A 124 -12.42 -13.06 -8.27
N PHE A 125 -12.61 -12.29 -7.20
CA PHE A 125 -12.49 -12.82 -5.85
C PHE A 125 -13.57 -13.86 -5.53
N ASN A 126 -14.81 -13.57 -5.92
CA ASN A 126 -15.94 -14.49 -5.74
C ASN A 126 -15.72 -15.85 -6.42
N GLY A 127 -15.17 -15.86 -7.64
CA GLY A 127 -14.85 -17.11 -8.34
C GLY A 127 -13.73 -17.89 -7.65
N THR A 128 -12.76 -17.19 -7.06
CA THR A 128 -11.71 -17.78 -6.22
C THR A 128 -12.29 -18.41 -4.95
N LEU A 129 -13.10 -17.69 -4.18
CA LEU A 129 -13.71 -18.22 -2.95
C LEU A 129 -14.70 -19.35 -3.20
N LYS A 130 -15.49 -19.28 -4.28
CA LYS A 130 -16.37 -20.39 -4.67
C LYS A 130 -15.58 -21.69 -4.86
N PHE A 131 -14.36 -21.61 -5.39
CA PHE A 131 -13.53 -22.81 -5.54
C PHE A 131 -13.01 -23.32 -4.19
N LEU A 132 -12.74 -22.45 -3.22
CA LEU A 132 -12.41 -22.87 -1.85
C LEU A 132 -13.55 -23.68 -1.23
N GLU A 133 -14.79 -23.18 -1.37
CA GLU A 133 -15.99 -23.86 -0.86
C GLU A 133 -16.17 -25.25 -1.50
N GLU A 134 -15.94 -25.38 -2.81
CA GLU A 134 -16.01 -26.67 -3.51
C GLU A 134 -14.91 -27.65 -3.06
N ILE A 135 -13.71 -27.15 -2.71
CA ILE A 135 -12.62 -27.95 -2.13
C ILE A 135 -13.00 -28.42 -0.73
N GLN A 136 -13.51 -27.51 0.13
CA GLN A 136 -13.95 -27.83 1.50
C GLN A 136 -15.12 -28.82 1.51
N ALA A 137 -16.02 -28.72 0.53
CA ALA A 137 -17.11 -29.68 0.32
C ALA A 137 -16.64 -31.03 -0.26
N GLY A 138 -15.35 -31.20 -0.57
CA GLY A 138 -14.80 -32.42 -1.18
C GLY A 138 -15.24 -32.67 -2.62
N THR A 139 -15.82 -31.67 -3.29
CA THR A 139 -16.31 -31.79 -4.68
C THR A 139 -15.17 -31.78 -5.69
N HIS A 140 -14.08 -31.07 -5.37
CA HIS A 140 -12.89 -30.99 -6.21
C HIS A 140 -11.60 -31.12 -5.39
N ASP A 141 -10.62 -31.83 -5.95
CA ASP A 141 -9.24 -31.85 -5.45
C ASP A 141 -8.40 -30.83 -6.24
N PRO A 142 -7.81 -29.81 -5.59
CA PRO A 142 -7.00 -28.80 -6.25
C PRO A 142 -5.78 -29.38 -6.98
N LYS A 143 -5.30 -30.58 -6.61
CA LYS A 143 -4.19 -31.27 -7.29
C LYS A 143 -4.62 -32.00 -8.56
N ARG A 144 -5.90 -32.34 -8.69
CA ARG A 144 -6.44 -33.20 -9.77
C ARG A 144 -7.29 -32.46 -10.79
N LEU A 145 -7.06 -31.16 -10.96
CA LEU A 145 -7.72 -30.38 -12.02
C LEU A 145 -7.58 -30.95 -13.45
N PRO A 146 -6.46 -31.60 -13.84
CA PRO A 146 -6.36 -32.22 -15.16
C PRO A 146 -7.44 -33.26 -15.46
N ASP A 147 -8.00 -33.88 -14.41
CA ASP A 147 -9.01 -34.94 -14.52
C ASP A 147 -10.41 -34.38 -14.88
N ILE A 148 -10.61 -33.06 -14.82
CA ILE A 148 -11.85 -32.41 -15.25
C ILE A 148 -11.94 -32.46 -16.79
N PRO A 149 -12.93 -33.16 -17.37
CA PRO A 149 -13.03 -33.32 -18.83
C PRO A 149 -13.39 -32.02 -19.54
N GLU A 150 -14.28 -31.23 -18.94
CA GLU A 150 -14.76 -29.99 -19.53
C GLU A 150 -13.66 -28.91 -19.46
N GLU A 151 -13.17 -28.50 -20.62
CA GLU A 151 -12.05 -27.56 -20.72
C GLU A 151 -12.37 -26.19 -20.09
N ALA A 152 -13.59 -25.68 -20.29
CA ALA A 152 -14.00 -24.39 -19.74
C ALA A 152 -13.97 -24.41 -18.21
N GLN A 153 -14.55 -25.46 -17.60
CA GLN A 153 -14.52 -25.69 -16.16
C GLN A 153 -13.07 -25.84 -15.67
N ARG A 154 -12.27 -26.70 -16.31
CA ARG A 154 -10.86 -26.93 -15.93
C ARG A 154 -10.05 -25.63 -15.95
N ARG A 155 -10.18 -24.81 -17.00
CA ARG A 155 -9.51 -23.50 -17.10
C ARG A 155 -9.98 -22.57 -15.98
N SER A 156 -11.28 -22.52 -15.71
CA SER A 156 -11.86 -21.72 -14.62
C SER A 156 -11.28 -22.14 -13.26
N LYS A 157 -11.25 -23.43 -12.94
CA LYS A 157 -10.69 -23.94 -11.68
C LYS A 157 -9.18 -23.70 -11.57
N SER A 158 -8.44 -23.82 -12.66
CA SER A 158 -6.99 -23.51 -12.66
C SER A 158 -6.72 -22.06 -12.29
N ARG A 159 -7.56 -21.13 -12.76
CA ARG A 159 -7.47 -19.70 -12.43
C ARG A 159 -7.81 -19.43 -10.98
N ALA A 160 -8.90 -20.03 -10.49
CA ALA A 160 -9.30 -19.94 -9.09
C ALA A 160 -8.21 -20.50 -8.15
N ARG A 161 -7.61 -21.64 -8.51
CA ARG A 161 -6.52 -22.30 -7.77
C ARG A 161 -5.31 -21.39 -7.58
N GLN A 162 -4.92 -20.64 -8.61
CA GLN A 162 -3.87 -19.63 -8.50
C GLN A 162 -4.25 -18.54 -7.47
N GLY A 163 -5.50 -18.10 -7.48
CA GLY A 163 -6.01 -17.15 -6.49
C GLY A 163 -5.93 -17.70 -5.06
N LEU A 164 -6.34 -18.95 -4.82
CA LEU A 164 -6.27 -19.57 -3.50
C LEU A 164 -4.83 -19.72 -2.99
N ARG A 165 -3.86 -19.98 -3.88
CA ARG A 165 -2.44 -19.96 -3.54
C ARG A 165 -1.96 -18.56 -3.14
N ILE A 166 -2.38 -17.53 -3.87
CA ILE A 166 -2.05 -16.13 -3.54
C ILE A 166 -2.63 -15.73 -2.17
N LEU A 167 -3.82 -16.22 -1.82
CA LEU A 167 -4.46 -15.99 -0.53
C LEU A 167 -3.89 -16.86 0.61
N GLY A 168 -2.95 -17.76 0.33
CA GLY A 168 -2.36 -18.64 1.34
C GLY A 168 -3.28 -19.78 1.82
N PHE A 169 -4.36 -20.09 1.08
CA PHE A 169 -5.17 -21.29 1.34
C PHE A 169 -4.55 -22.54 0.73
N LEU A 170 -3.73 -22.37 -0.31
CA LEU A 170 -2.98 -23.45 -0.96
C LEU A 170 -1.48 -23.16 -0.93
N ASP A 171 -0.67 -24.21 -0.77
CA ASP A 171 0.79 -24.14 -0.98
C ASP A 171 1.16 -24.16 -2.47
N ASP A 172 2.45 -24.18 -2.78
CA ASP A 172 2.96 -24.20 -4.15
C ASP A 172 2.69 -25.53 -4.88
N GLU A 173 2.50 -26.61 -4.12
CA GLU A 173 2.06 -27.94 -4.59
C GLU A 173 0.53 -28.09 -4.66
N PHE A 174 -0.21 -27.01 -4.36
CA PHE A 174 -1.67 -26.96 -4.29
C PHE A 174 -2.31 -27.86 -3.22
N SER A 175 -1.61 -28.14 -2.12
CA SER A 175 -2.18 -28.71 -0.90
C SER A 175 -2.88 -27.64 -0.08
N ILE A 176 -3.94 -28.00 0.64
CA ILE A 176 -4.62 -27.11 1.58
C ILE A 176 -3.70 -26.78 2.74
N ILE A 177 -3.60 -25.49 3.09
CA ILE A 177 -2.93 -25.05 4.30
C ILE A 177 -3.98 -25.01 5.43
N GLU A 178 -4.08 -26.11 6.16
CA GLU A 178 -5.15 -26.37 7.15
C GLU A 178 -5.35 -25.26 8.20
N PRO A 179 -4.30 -24.68 8.81
CA PRO A 179 -4.49 -23.59 9.78
C PRO A 179 -5.25 -22.39 9.20
N GLN A 180 -4.98 -22.02 7.94
CA GLN A 180 -5.63 -20.91 7.25
C GLN A 180 -7.07 -21.25 6.87
N ALA A 181 -7.30 -22.45 6.35
CA ALA A 181 -8.65 -22.94 6.02
C ALA A 181 -9.54 -23.02 7.27
N SER A 182 -9.02 -23.60 8.35
CA SER A 182 -9.70 -23.68 9.64
C SER A 182 -10.00 -22.30 10.23
N LYS A 183 -9.03 -21.37 10.17
CA LYS A 183 -9.25 -19.99 10.65
C LYS A 183 -10.37 -19.31 9.85
N TYR A 184 -10.39 -19.46 8.53
CA TYR A 184 -11.45 -18.91 7.67
C TYR A 184 -12.85 -19.45 8.00
N GLU A 185 -12.97 -20.73 8.33
CA GLU A 185 -14.26 -21.33 8.71
C GLU A 185 -14.77 -20.82 10.06
N LEU A 186 -13.86 -20.66 11.03
CA LEU A 186 -14.18 -20.26 12.40
C LEU A 186 -14.36 -18.74 12.55
N GLU A 187 -13.85 -17.94 11.62
CA GLU A 187 -13.86 -16.49 11.71
C GLU A 187 -15.28 -15.91 11.60
N LYS A 188 -15.66 -15.08 12.57
CA LYS A 188 -16.96 -14.39 12.55
C LYS A 188 -16.97 -13.25 11.55
N ASN A 189 -15.86 -12.51 11.49
CA ASN A 189 -15.67 -11.42 10.53
C ASN A 189 -14.77 -11.86 9.39
N LYS A 190 -15.35 -12.60 8.44
CA LYS A 190 -14.63 -13.08 7.26
C LYS A 190 -14.03 -11.96 6.41
N ILE A 191 -14.65 -10.79 6.37
CA ILE A 191 -14.14 -9.65 5.58
C ILE A 191 -12.77 -9.21 6.10
N THR A 192 -12.63 -8.92 7.40
CA THR A 192 -11.35 -8.49 7.96
C THR A 192 -10.25 -9.54 7.78
N PHE A 193 -10.57 -10.82 8.01
CA PHE A 193 -9.60 -11.89 7.74
C PHE A 193 -9.18 -11.95 6.26
N LEU A 194 -10.12 -11.78 5.33
CA LEU A 194 -9.82 -11.78 3.91
C LEU A 194 -9.05 -10.52 3.47
N GLN A 195 -9.26 -9.37 4.12
CA GLN A 195 -8.44 -8.17 3.92
C GLN A 195 -6.97 -8.46 4.26
N GLU A 196 -6.71 -9.06 5.42
CA GLU A 196 -5.37 -9.49 5.83
C GLU A 196 -4.75 -10.42 4.79
N MET A 197 -5.50 -11.45 4.35
CA MET A 197 -5.03 -12.41 3.35
C MET A 197 -4.73 -11.78 2.00
N VAL A 198 -5.59 -10.89 1.49
CA VAL A 198 -5.35 -10.18 0.22
C VAL A 198 -4.07 -9.34 0.29
N LEU A 199 -3.84 -8.68 1.43
CA LEU A 199 -2.66 -7.82 1.62
C LEU A 199 -1.36 -8.60 1.92
N THR A 200 -1.41 -9.91 2.18
CA THR A 200 -0.19 -10.73 2.23
C THR A 200 0.53 -10.83 0.88
N SER A 201 -0.20 -10.62 -0.23
CA SER A 201 0.40 -10.61 -1.57
C SER A 201 1.21 -9.32 -1.76
N PRO A 202 2.54 -9.39 -1.95
CA PRO A 202 3.36 -8.18 -2.00
C PRO A 202 3.00 -7.24 -3.16
N TYR A 203 2.54 -7.79 -4.29
CA TYR A 203 2.08 -6.97 -5.42
C TYR A 203 0.76 -6.27 -5.12
N ILE A 204 -0.20 -6.97 -4.49
CA ILE A 204 -1.52 -6.39 -4.18
C ILE A 204 -1.40 -5.34 -3.08
N SER A 205 -0.58 -5.59 -2.05
CA SER A 205 -0.27 -4.61 -1.01
C SER A 205 0.35 -3.34 -1.60
N MET A 206 1.36 -3.46 -2.47
CA MET A 206 1.95 -2.30 -3.14
C MET A 206 0.94 -1.54 -4.01
N VAL A 207 0.02 -2.22 -4.71
CA VAL A 207 -1.07 -1.58 -5.45
C VAL A 207 -2.01 -0.83 -4.51
N TYR A 208 -2.39 -1.44 -3.38
CA TYR A 208 -3.25 -0.82 -2.38
C TYR A 208 -2.59 0.45 -1.80
N ASP A 209 -1.32 0.36 -1.44
CA ASP A 209 -0.54 1.50 -0.92
C ASP A 209 -0.50 2.64 -1.92
N LEU A 210 -0.22 2.37 -3.19
CA LEU A 210 -0.22 3.38 -4.25
C LEU A 210 -1.59 4.06 -4.38
N LEU A 211 -2.70 3.33 -4.26
CA LEU A 211 -4.04 3.91 -4.33
C LEU A 211 -4.30 4.91 -3.20
N GLN A 212 -3.65 4.78 -2.04
CA GLN A 212 -3.76 5.75 -0.94
C GLN A 212 -3.29 7.15 -1.32
N TYR A 213 -2.34 7.24 -2.27
CA TYR A 213 -1.77 8.52 -2.74
C TYR A 213 -2.45 9.05 -4.01
N LEU A 214 -3.30 8.24 -4.64
CA LEU A 214 -3.97 8.61 -5.88
C LEU A 214 -5.40 9.11 -5.66
N THR A 215 -5.80 9.45 -4.44
CA THR A 215 -7.18 9.85 -4.09
C THR A 215 -7.69 11.08 -4.86
N SER A 216 -6.81 11.99 -5.27
CA SER A 216 -7.15 13.15 -6.10
C SER A 216 -7.32 12.83 -7.60
N TYR A 217 -6.96 11.62 -8.03
CA TYR A 217 -7.08 11.19 -9.42
C TYR A 217 -8.43 10.55 -9.70
N THR A 218 -8.90 10.68 -10.94
CA THR A 218 -10.09 9.96 -11.40
C THR A 218 -9.85 8.45 -11.43
N LYS A 219 -10.92 7.67 -11.25
CA LYS A 219 -10.90 6.20 -11.42
C LYS A 219 -10.20 5.74 -12.70
N LYS A 220 -10.45 6.43 -13.83
CA LYS A 220 -9.81 6.12 -15.12
C LYS A 220 -8.29 6.32 -15.08
N GLN A 221 -7.82 7.41 -14.48
CA GLN A 221 -6.38 7.66 -14.32
C GLN A 221 -5.72 6.61 -13.44
N LYS A 222 -6.34 6.28 -12.28
CA LYS A 222 -5.85 5.22 -11.38
C LYS A 222 -5.69 3.89 -12.10
N ILE A 223 -6.72 3.45 -12.84
CA ILE A 223 -6.67 2.21 -13.63
C ILE A 223 -5.52 2.25 -14.64
N ASN A 224 -5.34 3.35 -15.36
CA ASN A 224 -4.26 3.48 -16.34
C ASN A 224 -2.88 3.44 -15.67
N TYR A 225 -2.70 4.06 -14.50
CA TYR A 225 -1.44 3.99 -13.75
C TYR A 225 -1.11 2.57 -13.32
N LEU A 226 -2.08 1.85 -12.75
CA LEU A 226 -1.87 0.47 -12.30
C LEU A 226 -1.54 -0.45 -13.47
N LYS A 227 -2.15 -0.23 -14.65
CA LYS A 227 -1.81 -0.96 -15.88
C LYS A 227 -0.39 -0.63 -16.37
N GLU A 228 -0.05 0.65 -16.50
CA GLU A 228 1.28 1.11 -16.92
C GLU A 228 2.35 0.55 -16.00
N LEU A 229 2.13 0.61 -14.68
CA LEU A 229 3.05 0.07 -13.68
C LEU A 229 3.22 -1.43 -13.83
N GLY A 230 2.12 -2.19 -13.93
CA GLY A 230 2.18 -3.63 -14.13
C GLY A 230 2.98 -4.03 -15.37
N MET A 231 2.83 -3.31 -16.48
CA MET A 231 3.62 -3.55 -17.69
C MET A 231 5.12 -3.25 -17.52
N LYS A 232 5.52 -2.48 -16.51
CA LYS A 232 6.93 -2.14 -16.24
C LYS A 232 7.62 -3.09 -15.26
N ILE A 233 6.87 -3.70 -14.34
CA ILE A 233 7.45 -4.44 -13.21
C ILE A 233 7.01 -5.90 -13.11
N VAL A 234 6.06 -6.35 -13.95
CA VAL A 234 5.57 -7.73 -13.95
C VAL A 234 6.06 -8.46 -15.20
N ARG A 235 6.71 -9.61 -15.01
CA ARG A 235 7.14 -10.54 -16.06
C ARG A 235 6.20 -11.73 -16.19
N ASN A 236 6.23 -12.36 -17.36
CA ASN A 236 5.53 -13.62 -17.60
C ASN A 236 6.06 -14.71 -16.65
N SER A 237 5.18 -15.53 -16.08
CA SER A 237 5.62 -16.67 -15.26
C SER A 237 6.39 -17.73 -16.06
N LYS A 238 6.19 -17.80 -17.38
CA LYS A 238 6.81 -18.78 -18.29
C LYS A 238 8.00 -18.25 -19.09
N GLY A 239 8.46 -17.03 -18.85
CA GLY A 239 9.61 -16.45 -19.56
C GLY A 239 9.92 -15.04 -19.11
N ASP A 240 10.93 -14.40 -19.70
CA ASP A 240 11.44 -13.13 -19.18
C ASP A 240 10.75 -11.89 -19.74
N ASN A 241 9.75 -12.04 -20.60
CA ASN A 241 9.05 -10.91 -21.20
C ASN A 241 8.18 -10.18 -20.17
N LEU A 242 8.15 -8.85 -20.25
CA LEU A 242 7.21 -8.02 -19.49
C LEU A 242 5.75 -8.33 -19.89
N MET A 243 4.85 -8.05 -18.97
CA MET A 243 3.42 -8.19 -19.16
C MET A 243 2.93 -7.28 -20.29
N VAL A 244 2.23 -7.86 -21.27
CA VAL A 244 1.59 -7.11 -22.35
C VAL A 244 0.31 -6.42 -21.87
N GLU A 245 -0.15 -5.41 -22.60
CA GLU A 245 -1.28 -4.56 -22.22
C GLU A 245 -2.58 -5.34 -21.94
N SER A 246 -2.92 -6.35 -22.75
CA SER A 246 -4.14 -7.15 -22.56
C SER A 246 -4.10 -7.95 -21.25
N VAL A 247 -2.93 -8.43 -20.86
CA VAL A 247 -2.73 -9.14 -19.59
C VAL A 247 -2.75 -8.12 -18.44
N ALA A 248 -2.12 -6.95 -18.61
CA ALA A 248 -2.16 -5.88 -17.61
C ALA A 248 -3.60 -5.44 -17.33
N ASP A 249 -4.39 -5.18 -18.38
CA ASP A 249 -5.79 -4.80 -18.24
C ASP A 249 -6.62 -5.86 -17.51
N TYR A 250 -6.44 -7.13 -17.88
CA TYR A 250 -7.13 -8.22 -17.24
C TYR A 250 -6.74 -8.39 -15.75
N ARG A 251 -5.44 -8.35 -15.44
CA ARG A 251 -4.93 -8.53 -14.07
C ARG A 251 -5.27 -7.35 -13.17
N THR A 252 -5.17 -6.12 -13.66
CA THR A 252 -5.57 -4.92 -12.91
C THR A 252 -7.06 -4.97 -12.55
N ARG A 253 -7.93 -5.42 -13.45
CA ARG A 253 -9.36 -5.59 -13.16
C ARG A 253 -9.61 -6.62 -12.05
N ASN A 254 -8.91 -7.76 -12.08
CA ASN A 254 -9.05 -8.76 -11.02
C ASN A 254 -8.56 -8.23 -9.67
N ILE A 255 -7.42 -7.54 -9.62
CA ILE A 255 -6.89 -6.95 -8.38
C ILE A 255 -7.86 -5.91 -7.81
N ILE A 256 -8.41 -5.04 -8.65
CA ILE A 256 -9.42 -4.07 -8.25
C ILE A 256 -10.66 -4.77 -7.68
N SER A 257 -11.17 -5.79 -8.37
CA SER A 257 -12.29 -6.60 -7.86
C SER A 257 -11.96 -7.21 -6.51
N TRP A 258 -10.76 -7.76 -6.32
CA TRP A 258 -10.35 -8.31 -5.03
C TRP A 258 -10.39 -7.25 -3.93
N LEU A 259 -9.74 -6.10 -4.14
CA LEU A 259 -9.72 -5.01 -3.16
C LEU A 259 -11.13 -4.47 -2.86
N GLN A 260 -12.03 -4.41 -3.85
CA GLN A 260 -13.42 -3.98 -3.66
C GLN A 260 -14.25 -5.02 -2.91
N ASP A 261 -14.14 -6.30 -3.30
CA ASP A 261 -14.91 -7.40 -2.70
C ASP A 261 -14.55 -7.59 -1.21
N VAL A 262 -13.31 -7.31 -0.82
CA VAL A 262 -12.89 -7.27 0.60
C VAL A 262 -13.01 -5.89 1.24
N GLN A 263 -13.63 -4.91 0.59
CA GLN A 263 -13.87 -3.57 1.15
C GLN A 263 -12.59 -2.86 1.63
N LEU A 264 -11.49 -3.00 0.87
CA LEU A 264 -10.29 -2.19 1.02
C LEU A 264 -10.35 -0.91 0.18
N ILE A 265 -11.12 -0.91 -0.91
CA ILE A 265 -11.33 0.29 -1.73
C ILE A 265 -12.80 0.45 -2.12
N ASP A 266 -13.21 1.69 -2.36
CA ASP A 266 -14.55 2.04 -2.84
C ASP A 266 -14.70 1.90 -4.37
N GLU A 267 -15.86 2.28 -4.90
CA GLU A 267 -16.15 2.25 -6.33
C GLU A 267 -15.25 3.20 -7.15
N GLU A 268 -14.74 4.27 -6.53
CA GLU A 268 -13.82 5.25 -7.11
C GLU A 268 -12.35 4.88 -6.89
N LEU A 269 -12.09 3.67 -6.35
CA LEU A 269 -10.77 3.14 -6.04
C LEU A 269 -10.01 4.01 -5.02
N ASN A 270 -10.71 4.64 -4.09
CA ASN A 270 -10.10 5.23 -2.91
C ASN A 270 -10.05 4.17 -1.80
N PRO A 271 -9.00 4.14 -0.98
CA PRO A 271 -8.97 3.29 0.19
C PRO A 271 -10.17 3.58 1.09
N THR A 272 -10.90 2.54 1.43
CA THR A 272 -11.85 2.58 2.53
C THR A 272 -11.02 2.42 3.79
N MET A 273 -10.80 3.51 4.53
CA MET A 273 -10.26 3.40 5.89
C MET A 273 -11.02 2.29 6.60
N THR A 274 -10.32 1.39 7.30
CA THR A 274 -10.94 0.51 8.29
C THR A 274 -11.83 1.40 9.16
N GLU A 275 -13.14 1.30 8.95
CA GLU A 275 -14.13 2.29 9.42
C GLU A 275 -14.41 2.14 10.91
N GLU A 276 -13.38 2.04 11.75
CA GLU A 276 -13.59 2.11 13.20
C GLU A 276 -13.72 3.57 13.64
N ILE A 277 -12.91 4.48 13.09
CA ILE A 277 -12.87 5.87 13.56
C ILE A 277 -13.98 6.73 12.96
N ARG A 278 -14.27 6.62 11.65
CA ARG A 278 -15.25 7.49 10.96
C ARG A 278 -16.64 7.38 11.58
N PRO A 279 -17.23 6.19 11.80
CA PRO A 279 -18.55 6.07 12.43
C PRO A 279 -18.59 6.60 13.86
N LEU A 280 -17.48 6.45 14.61
CA LEU A 280 -17.38 7.00 15.97
C LEU A 280 -17.34 8.54 15.95
N LEU A 281 -16.56 9.16 15.05
CA LEU A 281 -16.54 10.61 14.86
C LEU A 281 -17.91 11.14 14.40
N GLN A 282 -18.59 10.44 13.49
CA GLN A 282 -19.94 10.82 13.05
C GLN A 282 -20.94 10.79 14.22
N LYS A 283 -20.92 9.73 15.04
CA LYS A 283 -21.75 9.66 16.26
C LYS A 283 -21.48 10.84 17.20
N VAL A 284 -20.23 11.28 17.33
CA VAL A 284 -19.91 12.51 18.09
C VAL A 284 -20.56 13.72 17.43
N MET A 285 -20.32 13.96 16.15
CA MET A 285 -20.86 15.15 15.46
C MET A 285 -22.39 15.24 15.57
N ASP A 286 -23.10 14.13 15.43
CA ASP A 286 -24.57 14.10 15.42
C ASP A 286 -25.17 14.30 16.81
N ASN A 287 -24.51 13.80 17.86
CA ASN A 287 -25.12 13.65 19.18
C ASN A 287 -24.44 14.48 20.29
N TYR A 288 -23.24 15.03 20.05
CA TYR A 288 -22.49 15.73 21.09
C TYR A 288 -23.24 16.94 21.62
N ILE A 289 -23.82 17.78 20.74
CA ILE A 289 -24.56 18.98 21.16
C ILE A 289 -25.76 18.64 22.04
N SER A 290 -26.47 17.56 21.73
CA SER A 290 -27.57 17.06 22.54
C SER A 290 -27.07 16.53 23.88
N ALA A 291 -26.01 15.71 23.87
CA ALA A 291 -25.38 15.16 25.07
C ALA A 291 -24.89 16.23 26.05
N LYS A 292 -24.47 17.42 25.55
CA LYS A 292 -24.03 18.53 26.39
C LYS A 292 -25.08 19.06 27.37
N ARG A 293 -26.35 18.79 27.12
CA ARG A 293 -27.47 19.19 27.99
C ARG A 293 -27.65 18.25 29.19
N GLU A 294 -26.96 17.12 29.18
CA GLU A 294 -27.04 16.07 30.19
C GLU A 294 -25.80 16.09 31.10
N SER A 295 -25.81 15.31 32.18
CA SER A 295 -24.65 15.15 33.05
C SER A 295 -23.50 14.46 32.31
N THR A 296 -22.25 14.92 32.53
CA THR A 296 -21.03 14.30 31.96
C THR A 296 -20.66 12.97 32.62
N LYS A 297 -21.18 12.70 33.82
CA LYS A 297 -20.85 11.52 34.63
C LYS A 297 -21.51 10.28 34.01
N ASP A 298 -20.71 9.28 33.67
CA ASP A 298 -21.14 7.99 33.10
C ASP A 298 -21.95 8.09 31.78
N HIS A 299 -21.87 9.24 31.10
CA HIS A 299 -22.61 9.45 29.86
C HIS A 299 -22.00 8.65 28.70
N LYS A 300 -22.85 7.96 27.91
CA LYS A 300 -22.42 7.13 26.77
C LYS A 300 -21.55 7.89 25.76
N MET A 301 -21.94 9.11 25.39
CA MET A 301 -21.11 9.99 24.54
C MET A 301 -19.76 10.35 25.18
N GLY A 302 -19.71 10.49 26.50
CA GLY A 302 -18.45 10.72 27.22
C GLY A 302 -17.54 9.50 27.17
N MET A 303 -18.08 8.28 27.28
CA MET A 303 -17.32 7.03 27.13
C MET A 303 -16.84 6.82 25.70
N LEU A 304 -17.69 7.12 24.71
CA LEU A 304 -17.33 7.03 23.30
C LEU A 304 -16.10 7.89 22.99
N VAL A 305 -16.04 9.13 23.50
CA VAL A 305 -14.89 10.03 23.29
C VAL A 305 -13.67 9.65 24.13
N ARG A 306 -13.86 9.29 25.42
CA ARG A 306 -12.75 9.00 26.34
C ARG A 306 -12.09 7.64 26.09
N THR A 307 -12.83 6.69 25.51
CA THR A 307 -12.42 5.29 25.43
C THR A 307 -12.51 4.76 24.01
N GLU A 308 -13.70 4.69 23.41
CA GLU A 308 -13.88 4.02 22.10
C GLU A 308 -13.06 4.67 20.98
N LEU A 309 -13.12 6.01 20.88
CA LEU A 309 -12.29 6.75 19.92
C LEU A 309 -10.80 6.61 20.23
N VAL A 310 -10.41 6.68 21.49
CA VAL A 310 -9.00 6.56 21.90
C VAL A 310 -8.42 5.21 21.49
N GLU A 311 -9.16 4.13 21.75
CA GLU A 311 -8.72 2.78 21.34
C GLU A 311 -8.67 2.64 19.82
N ALA A 312 -9.67 3.15 19.09
CA ALA A 312 -9.66 3.12 17.63
C ALA A 312 -8.47 3.91 17.03
N PHE A 313 -8.13 5.07 17.62
CA PHE A 313 -6.94 5.83 17.22
C PHE A 313 -5.63 5.10 17.57
N LYS A 314 -5.55 4.38 18.70
CA LYS A 314 -4.35 3.58 19.06
C LYS A 314 -4.08 2.43 18.09
N GLN A 315 -5.09 1.94 17.37
CA GLN A 315 -4.93 0.90 16.35
C GLN A 315 -4.38 1.43 15.02
N LEU A 316 -4.23 2.75 14.86
CA LEU A 316 -3.65 3.31 13.64
C LEU A 316 -2.15 3.04 13.59
N GLU A 317 -1.71 2.30 12.57
CA GLU A 317 -0.32 1.87 12.41
C GLU A 317 0.69 3.02 12.35
N PHE A 318 0.27 4.21 11.91
CA PHE A 318 1.13 5.40 11.87
C PHE A 318 1.30 6.09 13.24
N LEU A 319 0.54 5.71 14.26
CA LEU A 319 0.67 6.22 15.63
C LEU A 319 1.49 5.24 16.47
N ASP A 320 2.78 5.54 16.66
CA ASP A 320 3.61 4.77 17.58
C ASP A 320 3.26 5.11 19.03
N ASN A 321 2.45 4.25 19.65
CA ASN A 321 1.99 4.36 21.04
C ASN A 321 3.14 4.34 22.07
N LYS A 322 4.37 4.02 21.67
CA LYS A 322 5.57 4.14 22.53
C LYS A 322 5.99 5.60 22.71
N TYR A 323 5.75 6.45 21.71
CA TYR A 323 6.17 7.85 21.71
C TYR A 323 5.01 8.82 21.90
N TYR A 324 3.79 8.40 21.62
CA TYR A 324 2.60 9.24 21.72
C TYR A 324 1.57 8.67 22.68
N GLU A 325 1.07 9.51 23.58
CA GLU A 325 -0.04 9.18 24.47
C GLU A 325 -1.34 9.77 23.91
N ILE A 326 -2.28 8.92 23.52
CA ILE A 326 -3.57 9.32 22.97
C ILE A 326 -4.59 9.43 24.10
N LYS A 327 -5.22 10.61 24.26
CA LYS A 327 -6.25 10.88 25.27
C LYS A 327 -7.49 11.51 24.66
N GLY A 328 -8.65 11.07 25.13
CA GLY A 328 -9.94 11.67 24.85
C GLY A 328 -10.48 12.41 26.07
N SER A 329 -11.07 13.59 25.87
CA SER A 329 -11.71 14.36 26.94
C SER A 329 -12.96 15.06 26.43
N VAL A 330 -13.98 15.10 27.28
CA VAL A 330 -15.19 15.90 27.07
C VAL A 330 -15.35 16.96 28.16
N GLY A 331 -14.28 17.27 28.90
CA GLY A 331 -14.30 18.13 30.08
C GLY A 331 -14.40 17.35 31.40
N ILE A 332 -14.05 18.02 32.51
CA ILE A 332 -14.13 17.51 33.88
C ILE A 332 -15.20 18.34 34.60
N GLY A 333 -16.28 17.68 35.06
CA GLY A 333 -17.45 18.33 35.65
C GLY A 333 -18.46 18.78 34.60
N ASN A 334 -18.09 19.74 33.75
CA ASN A 334 -18.94 20.27 32.68
C ASN A 334 -18.46 19.79 31.30
N TRP A 335 -19.39 19.70 30.35
CA TRP A 335 -19.04 19.40 28.96
C TRP A 335 -18.17 20.50 28.35
N ALA A 336 -17.13 20.11 27.63
CA ALA A 336 -16.26 21.03 26.93
C ALA A 336 -17.03 21.80 25.85
N SER A 337 -16.82 23.12 25.82
CA SER A 337 -17.27 24.00 24.74
C SER A 337 -16.06 24.37 23.90
N VAL A 338 -15.91 23.68 22.77
CA VAL A 338 -15.02 24.16 21.72
C VAL A 338 -15.83 25.18 20.93
N LEU A 339 -15.57 26.46 21.18
CA LEU A 339 -16.10 27.54 20.36
C LEU A 339 -15.44 27.43 18.98
N GLY A 340 -16.25 27.24 17.94
CA GLY A 340 -15.82 27.35 16.55
C GLY A 340 -15.77 28.82 16.14
#